data_AF-A0A1J5L5A5-F1
#
_entry.id   AF-A0A1J5L5A5-F1
#
_cell.length_a   1.000
_cell.length_b   1.000
_cell.length_c   1.000
_cell.angle_alpha   90.00
_cell.angle_beta   90.00
_cell.angle_gamma   90.00
#
_symmetry.space_group_name_H-M   'P 1'
#
loop_
_entity.id
_entity.type
_entity.pdbx_description
1 polymer ?
#
loop_
_entity_poly.entity_id
_entity_poly.type
_entity_poly.pdbx_seq_one_letter_code
_entity_poly.pdbx_strand_id
1 'polypeptide(L)'
;MLTKVTFLLSLFLSLSCLTSYAQDDRAKKQMERYEEEMAKKQAEYIQETIATLNADDFQKQIIKQKMESYFVAKKNILMANLPVHEREAAIANLNETHFLEIKAMVDENTYQQLVDATTLTKTQQYKKKKKKEKASKKKKKSQ
;
A
#
# COMPACT_ATOMS: atom_id res chain seq x y z
N MET A 1 -61.57 -10.83 15.85
CA MET A 1 -60.65 -10.12 14.94
C MET A 1 -59.34 -9.67 15.60
N LEU A 2 -59.30 -9.51 16.93
CA LEU A 2 -58.13 -9.02 17.67
C LEU A 2 -56.88 -9.93 17.61
N THR A 3 -57.06 -11.25 17.57
CA THR A 3 -55.97 -12.25 17.50
C THR A 3 -55.27 -12.35 16.14
N LYS A 4 -55.92 -11.93 15.05
CA LYS A 4 -55.32 -11.94 13.70
C LYS A 4 -54.40 -10.73 13.48
N VAL A 5 -54.70 -9.60 14.13
CA VAL A 5 -53.91 -8.36 14.06
C VAL A 5 -52.62 -8.50 14.87
N THR A 6 -52.65 -9.15 16.04
CA THR A 6 -51.45 -9.42 16.85
C THR A 6 -50.51 -10.42 16.17
N PHE A 7 -51.04 -11.41 15.46
CA PHE A 7 -50.22 -12.37 14.69
C PHE A 7 -49.45 -11.68 13.54
N LEU A 8 -50.12 -10.80 12.79
CA LEU A 8 -49.51 -10.01 11.71
C LEU A 8 -48.45 -9.02 12.21
N LEU A 9 -48.65 -8.42 13.39
CA LEU A 9 -47.66 -7.51 13.99
C LEU A 9 -46.38 -8.24 14.43
N SER A 10 -46.50 -9.50 14.90
CA SER A 10 -45.33 -10.32 15.29
C SER A 10 -44.48 -10.78 14.10
N LEU A 11 -45.12 -11.03 12.94
CA LEU A 11 -44.47 -11.44 11.70
C LEU A 11 -43.65 -10.29 11.07
N PHE A 12 -44.06 -9.04 11.29
CA PHE A 12 -43.36 -7.85 10.79
C PHE A 12 -42.10 -7.52 11.62
N LEU A 13 -42.09 -7.85 12.92
CA LEU A 13 -40.94 -7.61 13.79
C LEU A 13 -39.77 -8.57 13.53
N SER A 14 -40.04 -9.84 13.19
CA SER A 14 -39.01 -10.84 12.91
C SER A 14 -38.29 -10.62 11.57
N LEU A 15 -38.97 -10.06 10.57
CA LEU A 15 -38.38 -9.74 9.27
C LEU A 15 -37.33 -8.62 9.34
N SER A 16 -37.46 -7.71 10.31
CA SER A 16 -36.56 -6.56 10.51
C SER A 16 -35.19 -6.97 11.10
N CYS A 17 -35.14 -8.06 11.88
CA CYS A 17 -33.89 -8.53 12.49
C CYS A 17 -33.00 -9.32 11.50
N LEU A 18 -33.59 -10.02 10.52
CA LEU A 18 -32.85 -10.84 9.54
C LEU A 18 -32.01 -9.99 8.57
N THR A 19 -32.44 -8.76 8.25
CA THR A 19 -31.74 -7.89 7.30
C THR A 19 -30.43 -7.31 7.87
N SER A 20 -30.36 -7.08 9.19
CA SER A 20 -29.15 -6.53 9.83
C SER A 20 -27.97 -7.50 9.83
N TYR A 21 -28.20 -8.79 10.13
CA TYR A 21 -27.15 -9.81 10.08
C TYR A 21 -26.61 -10.02 8.65
N ALA A 22 -27.51 -9.98 7.65
CA ALA A 22 -27.11 -10.10 6.25
C ALA A 22 -26.32 -8.88 5.73
N GLN A 23 -26.48 -7.70 6.34
CA GLN A 23 -25.68 -6.51 6.01
C GLN A 23 -24.25 -6.61 6.58
N ASP A 24 -24.08 -7.08 7.82
CA ASP A 24 -22.77 -7.25 8.45
C ASP A 24 -21.91 -8.30 7.71
N ASP A 25 -22.51 -9.42 7.31
CA ASP A 25 -21.81 -10.48 6.56
C ASP A 25 -21.38 -10.01 5.15
N ARG A 26 -22.22 -9.23 4.46
CA ARG A 26 -21.87 -8.62 3.17
C ARG A 26 -20.76 -7.59 3.30
N ALA A 27 -20.74 -6.80 4.38
CA ALA A 27 -19.70 -5.81 4.64
C ALA A 27 -18.36 -6.50 4.92
N LYS A 28 -18.34 -7.51 5.80
CA LYS A 28 -17.15 -8.33 6.09
C LYS A 28 -16.56 -8.96 4.82
N LYS A 29 -17.40 -9.59 3.99
CA LYS A 29 -16.97 -10.20 2.73
C LYS A 29 -16.48 -9.18 1.69
N GLN A 30 -16.92 -7.93 1.76
CA GLN A 30 -16.37 -6.85 0.91
C GLN A 30 -15.01 -6.37 1.43
N MET A 31 -14.84 -6.25 2.75
CA MET A 31 -13.57 -5.89 3.36
C MET A 31 -12.51 -6.95 3.10
N GLU A 32 -12.84 -8.24 3.28
CA GLU A 32 -11.94 -9.36 3.00
C GLU A 32 -11.46 -9.35 1.55
N ARG A 33 -12.39 -9.24 0.58
CA ARG A 33 -12.05 -9.16 -0.85
C ARG A 33 -11.18 -7.94 -1.16
N TYR A 34 -11.45 -6.81 -0.51
CA TYR A 34 -10.64 -5.61 -0.68
C TYR A 34 -9.23 -5.81 -0.13
N GLU A 35 -9.07 -6.43 1.04
CA GLU A 35 -7.77 -6.74 1.64
C GLU A 35 -6.97 -7.71 0.77
N GLU A 36 -7.61 -8.75 0.24
CA GLU A 36 -7.00 -9.69 -0.72
C GLU A 36 -6.52 -8.98 -2.00
N GLU A 37 -7.36 -8.13 -2.57
CA GLU A 37 -7.02 -7.38 -3.79
C GLU A 37 -5.85 -6.43 -3.54
N MET A 38 -5.83 -5.76 -2.38
CA MET A 38 -4.73 -4.89 -1.99
C MET A 38 -3.44 -5.67 -1.73
N ALA A 39 -3.53 -6.84 -1.09
CA ALA A 39 -2.38 -7.73 -0.89
C ALA A 39 -1.82 -8.24 -2.23
N LYS A 40 -2.69 -8.61 -3.17
CA LYS A 40 -2.29 -9.02 -4.52
C LYS A 40 -1.59 -7.88 -5.26
N LYS A 41 -2.17 -6.68 -5.26
CA LYS A 41 -1.56 -5.48 -5.86
C LYS A 41 -0.20 -5.15 -5.24
N GLN A 42 -0.07 -5.31 -3.93
CA GLN A 42 1.20 -5.11 -3.24
C GLN A 42 2.24 -6.15 -3.69
N ALA A 43 1.87 -7.42 -3.77
CA ALA A 43 2.76 -8.49 -4.23
C ALA A 43 3.21 -8.29 -5.68
N GLU A 44 2.27 -7.94 -6.58
CA GLU A 44 2.56 -7.60 -7.98
C GLU A 44 3.53 -6.42 -8.07
N TYR A 45 3.28 -5.35 -7.32
CA TYR A 45 4.14 -4.17 -7.29
C TYR A 45 5.56 -4.49 -6.81
N ILE A 46 5.68 -5.30 -5.75
CA ILE A 46 6.98 -5.74 -5.23
C ILE A 46 7.72 -6.57 -6.29
N GLN A 47 7.02 -7.51 -6.94
CA GLN A 47 7.60 -8.35 -7.98
C GLN A 47 8.08 -7.54 -9.18
N GLU A 48 7.27 -6.61 -9.68
CA GLU A 48 7.64 -5.70 -10.77
C GLU A 48 8.85 -4.84 -10.40
N THR A 49 8.88 -4.32 -9.17
CA THR A 49 10.00 -3.51 -8.68
C THR A 49 11.30 -4.33 -8.70
N ILE A 50 11.28 -5.51 -8.08
CA ILE A 50 12.46 -6.39 -7.99
C ILE A 50 12.96 -6.83 -9.37
N ALA A 51 12.05 -7.09 -10.30
CA ALA A 51 12.40 -7.48 -11.67
C ALA A 51 13.19 -6.39 -12.40
N THR A 52 13.02 -5.12 -12.02
CA THR A 52 13.74 -3.99 -12.62
C THR A 52 15.05 -3.62 -11.92
N LEU A 53 15.31 -4.19 -10.74
CA LEU A 53 16.52 -3.91 -9.96
C LEU A 53 17.72 -4.68 -10.53
N ASN A 54 18.86 -3.99 -10.63
CA ASN A 54 20.13 -4.60 -11.00
C ASN A 54 20.78 -5.25 -9.77
N ALA A 55 20.23 -6.37 -9.35
CA ALA A 55 20.67 -7.15 -8.19
C ALA A 55 20.65 -8.64 -8.52
N ASP A 56 21.49 -9.41 -7.84
CA ASP A 56 21.46 -10.88 -7.92
C ASP A 56 20.23 -11.47 -7.22
N ASP A 57 19.99 -12.77 -7.39
CA ASP A 57 18.79 -13.42 -6.88
C ASP A 57 18.72 -13.44 -5.35
N PHE A 58 19.87 -13.52 -4.66
CA PHE A 58 19.94 -13.48 -3.21
C PHE A 58 19.62 -12.08 -2.67
N GLN A 59 20.24 -11.06 -3.25
CA GLN A 59 19.95 -9.66 -2.97
C GLN A 59 18.47 -9.35 -3.23
N LYS A 60 17.91 -9.83 -4.33
CA LYS A 60 16.49 -9.67 -4.68
C LYS A 60 15.57 -10.32 -3.65
N GLN A 61 15.91 -11.49 -3.13
CA GLN A 61 15.14 -12.14 -2.07
C GLN A 61 15.13 -11.31 -0.77
N ILE A 62 16.28 -10.74 -0.38
CA ILE A 62 16.37 -9.87 0.79
C ILE A 62 15.57 -8.59 0.57
N ILE A 63 15.71 -7.96 -0.60
CA ILE A 63 14.96 -6.74 -0.96
C ILE A 63 13.46 -7.01 -0.93
N LYS A 64 13.01 -8.18 -1.42
CA LYS A 64 11.61 -8.61 -1.34
C LYS A 64 11.09 -8.59 0.09
N GLN A 65 11.79 -9.29 0.99
CA GLN A 65 11.42 -9.37 2.40
C GLN A 65 11.39 -7.98 3.07
N LYS A 66 12.37 -7.13 2.73
CA LYS A 66 12.44 -5.75 3.23
C LYS A 66 11.29 -4.88 2.72
N MET A 67 10.91 -5.01 1.45
CA MET A 67 9.75 -4.31 0.89
C MET A 67 8.44 -4.77 1.53
N GLU A 68 8.24 -6.07 1.70
CA GLU A 68 7.07 -6.62 2.39
C GLU A 68 6.95 -6.05 3.81
N SER A 69 8.04 -6.09 4.57
CA SER A 69 8.12 -5.52 5.91
C SER A 69 7.87 -4.01 5.92
N TYR A 70 8.37 -3.27 4.93
CA TYR A 70 8.16 -1.82 4.80
C TYR A 70 6.70 -1.47 4.64
N PHE A 71 5.98 -2.17 3.75
CA PHE A 71 4.56 -1.91 3.52
C PHE A 71 3.70 -2.25 4.75
N VAL A 72 4.04 -3.31 5.48
CA VAL A 72 3.40 -3.63 6.76
C VAL A 72 3.64 -2.52 7.79
N ALA A 73 4.89 -2.08 7.97
CA ALA A 73 5.22 -1.00 8.90
C ALA A 73 4.51 0.31 8.53
N LYS A 74 4.50 0.65 7.24
CA LYS A 74 3.81 1.83 6.71
C LYS A 74 2.30 1.75 6.91
N LYS A 75 1.68 0.60 6.66
CA LYS A 75 0.26 0.35 6.95
C LYS A 75 -0.04 0.57 8.43
N ASN A 76 0.79 0.05 9.33
CA ASN A 76 0.63 0.23 10.77
C ASN A 76 0.69 1.71 11.18
N ILE A 77 1.62 2.49 10.63
CA ILE A 77 1.71 3.94 10.88
C ILE A 77 0.46 4.67 10.34
N LEU A 78 -0.04 4.28 9.17
CA LEU A 78 -1.25 4.86 8.58
C LEU A 78 -2.53 4.48 9.34
N MET A 79 -2.57 3.31 9.97
CA MET A 79 -3.70 2.87 10.79
C MET A 79 -3.64 3.38 12.23
N ALA A 80 -2.46 3.78 12.71
CA ALA A 80 -2.32 4.35 14.03
C ALA A 80 -3.11 5.67 14.17
N ASN A 81 -3.70 5.88 15.36
CA ASN A 81 -4.42 7.10 15.69
C ASN A 81 -3.43 8.23 16.10
N LEU A 82 -2.53 8.57 15.18
CA LEU A 82 -1.51 9.60 15.37
C LEU A 82 -1.95 10.95 14.77
N PRO A 83 -1.58 12.07 15.39
CA PRO A 83 -1.63 13.38 14.75
C PRO A 83 -0.92 13.37 13.39
N VAL A 84 -1.36 14.22 12.46
CA VAL A 84 -0.81 14.27 11.09
C VAL A 84 0.71 14.46 11.11
N HIS A 85 1.21 15.39 11.93
CA HIS A 85 2.64 15.69 12.01
C HIS A 85 3.48 14.51 12.56
N GLU A 86 2.99 13.79 13.56
CA GLU A 86 3.66 12.60 14.10
C GLU A 86 3.67 11.45 13.10
N ARG A 87 2.55 11.28 12.38
CA ARG A 87 2.44 10.28 11.31
C ARG A 87 3.42 10.57 10.17
N GLU A 88 3.52 11.82 9.74
CA GLU A 88 4.48 12.25 8.72
C GLU A 88 5.92 12.02 9.18
N ALA A 89 6.25 12.37 10.43
CA ALA A 89 7.56 12.12 11.01
C ALA A 89 7.89 10.62 11.09
N ALA A 90 6.92 9.78 11.48
CA ALA A 90 7.08 8.33 11.53
C ALA A 90 7.30 7.71 10.14
N ILE A 91 6.56 8.17 9.12
CA ILE A 91 6.77 7.76 7.73
C ILE A 91 8.14 8.22 7.22
N ALA A 92 8.55 9.45 7.53
CA ALA A 92 9.87 9.96 7.15
C ALA A 92 10.99 9.12 7.76
N ASN A 93 10.92 8.83 9.05
CA ASN A 93 11.88 7.95 9.73
C ASN A 93 11.90 6.54 9.12
N LEU A 94 10.73 5.95 8.85
CA LEU A 94 10.65 4.65 8.17
C LEU A 94 11.35 4.70 6.80
N ASN A 95 11.12 5.75 6.01
CA ASN A 95 11.74 5.90 4.69
C ASN A 95 13.28 5.99 4.78
N GLU A 96 13.80 6.65 5.82
CA GLU A 96 15.23 6.86 6.00
C GLU A 96 15.96 5.63 6.53
N THR A 97 15.32 4.87 7.43
CA THR A 97 15.99 3.81 8.18
C THR A 97 15.78 2.40 7.62
N HIS A 98 14.61 2.12 7.04
CA HIS A 98 14.18 0.75 6.77
C HIS A 98 15.03 -0.01 5.73
N PHE A 99 15.68 0.73 4.83
CA PHE A 99 16.51 0.17 3.76
C PHE A 99 18.02 0.41 3.94
N LEU A 100 18.48 0.97 5.08
CA LEU A 100 19.90 1.31 5.26
C LEU A 100 20.83 0.10 5.09
N GLU A 101 20.42 -1.08 5.55
CA GLU A 101 21.19 -2.31 5.36
C GLU A 101 21.33 -2.72 3.89
N ILE A 102 20.33 -2.41 3.06
CA ILE A 102 20.36 -2.72 1.62
C ILE A 102 21.44 -1.90 0.93
N LYS A 103 21.69 -0.67 1.41
CA LYS A 103 22.72 0.22 0.84
C LYS A 103 24.11 -0.41 0.84
N ALA A 104 24.43 -1.26 1.81
CA ALA A 104 25.71 -1.96 1.87
C ALA A 104 25.79 -3.18 0.94
N MET A 105 24.64 -3.67 0.46
CA MET A 105 24.53 -4.91 -0.32
C MET A 105 24.42 -4.67 -1.82
N VAL A 106 23.84 -3.55 -2.25
CA VAL A 106 23.62 -3.23 -3.68
C VAL A 106 24.36 -1.97 -4.09
N ASP A 107 24.50 -1.75 -5.40
CA ASP A 107 25.04 -0.50 -5.91
C ASP A 107 24.12 0.70 -5.61
N GLU A 108 24.70 1.89 -5.52
CA GLU A 108 23.97 3.12 -5.17
C GLU A 108 22.80 3.41 -6.12
N ASN A 109 22.90 3.05 -7.41
CA ASN A 109 21.81 3.26 -8.35
C ASN A 109 20.64 2.30 -8.06
N THR A 110 20.90 1.02 -7.80
CA THR A 110 19.88 0.06 -7.36
C THR A 110 19.24 0.46 -6.03
N TYR A 111 20.05 0.91 -5.06
CA TYR A 111 19.54 1.44 -3.79
C TYR A 111 18.60 2.63 -4.01
N GLN A 112 19.00 3.59 -4.85
CA GLN A 112 18.18 4.75 -5.14
C GLN A 112 16.87 4.40 -5.88
N GLN A 113 16.89 3.39 -6.76
CA GLN A 113 15.68 2.87 -7.42
C GLN A 113 14.70 2.28 -6.40
N LEU A 114 15.19 1.50 -5.44
CA LEU A 114 14.38 0.93 -4.36
C LEU A 114 13.75 2.02 -3.48
N VAL A 115 14.54 3.02 -3.07
CA VAL A 115 14.03 4.16 -2.28
C VAL A 115 13.00 4.95 -3.10
N ASP A 116 13.26 5.21 -4.38
CA ASP A 116 12.33 5.93 -5.26
C ASP A 116 10.99 5.19 -5.41
N ALA A 117 11.04 3.86 -5.56
CA ALA A 117 9.86 3.01 -5.67
C ALA A 117 8.99 3.10 -4.40
N THR A 118 9.60 3.09 -3.22
CA THR A 118 8.90 2.99 -1.94
C THR A 118 8.45 4.34 -1.35
N THR A 119 9.13 5.43 -1.69
CA THR A 119 8.92 6.76 -1.07
C THR A 119 8.19 7.76 -1.96
N LEU A 120 8.38 7.70 -3.28
CA LEU A 120 7.80 8.71 -4.17
C LEU A 120 6.33 8.44 -4.44
N THR A 121 5.50 9.45 -4.24
CA THR A 121 4.14 9.45 -4.79
C THR A 121 4.19 9.41 -6.33
N LYS A 122 3.16 8.84 -6.99
CA LYS A 122 3.05 8.81 -8.46
C LYS A 122 3.31 10.19 -9.10
N THR A 123 2.84 11.25 -8.44
CA THR A 123 3.06 12.65 -8.84
C THR A 123 4.54 13.06 -8.76
N GLN A 124 5.23 12.69 -7.69
CA GLN A 124 6.66 12.99 -7.52
C GLN A 124 7.53 12.18 -8.51
N GLN A 125 7.17 10.93 -8.80
CA GLN A 125 7.84 10.12 -9.83
C GLN A 125 7.72 10.76 -11.21
N TYR A 126 6.52 11.23 -11.59
CA TYR A 126 6.30 11.94 -12.86
C TYR A 126 7.13 13.23 -12.97
N LYS A 127 7.18 14.02 -11.89
CA LYS A 127 8.00 15.24 -11.83
C LYS A 127 9.49 14.93 -11.98
N LYS A 128 9.99 13.86 -11.32
CA LYS A 128 11.39 13.41 -11.42
C LYS A 128 11.72 12.98 -12.85
N LYS A 129 10.83 12.20 -13.50
CA LYS A 129 10.98 11.77 -14.90
C LYS A 129 11.03 12.96 -15.87
N LYS A 130 10.09 13.90 -15.77
CA LYS A 130 10.08 15.14 -16.57
C LYS A 130 11.36 15.97 -16.39
N LYS A 131 11.89 16.07 -15.16
CA LYS A 131 13.13 16.81 -14.88
C LYS A 131 14.34 16.14 -15.56
N LYS A 132 14.44 14.81 -15.49
CA LYS A 132 15.50 14.04 -16.17
C LYS A 132 15.45 14.22 -17.70
N GLU A 133 14.27 14.16 -18.33
CA GLU A 133 14.10 14.39 -19.77
C GLU A 133 14.46 15.81 -20.23
N LYS A 134 14.17 16.83 -19.42
CA LYS A 134 14.57 18.21 -19.72
C LYS A 134 16.09 18.39 -19.65
N ALA A 135 16.75 17.75 -18.68
CA ALA A 135 18.19 17.81 -18.52
C ALA A 135 18.94 17.11 -19.66
N SER A 136 18.46 15.97 -20.13
CA SER A 136 19.06 15.25 -21.27
C SER A 136 18.89 16.00 -22.60
N LYS A 137 17.75 16.68 -22.81
CA LYS A 137 17.53 17.55 -23.98
C LYS A 137 18.42 18.80 -23.97
N LYS A 138 18.74 19.37 -22.81
CA LYS A 138 19.68 20.51 -22.72
C LYS A 138 21.11 20.09 -23.03
N LYS A 139 21.59 18.95 -22.50
CA LYS A 139 22.94 18.45 -22.80
C LYS A 139 23.14 18.16 -24.30
N LYS A 140 22.13 17.64 -25.00
CA LYS A 140 22.17 17.42 -26.46
C LYS A 140 22.14 18.68 -27.33
N LYS A 141 21.80 19.85 -26.76
CA LYS A 141 21.82 21.15 -27.46
C LYS A 141 23.08 21.97 -27.18
N SER A 142 23.92 21.52 -26.25
CA SER A 142 25.16 22.19 -25.83
C SER A 142 26.41 21.41 -26.27
N GLN A 143 26.23 20.29 -26.97
CA GLN A 143 27.19 19.62 -27.83
C GLN A 143 26.80 19.93 -29.27
#